data_AF-A0A7R7WLL8-F1
#
_entry.id   AF-A0A7R7WLL8-F1
#
_cell.length_a   1.000
_cell.length_b   1.000
_cell.length_c   1.000
_cell.angle_alpha   90.00
_cell.angle_beta   90.00
_cell.angle_gamma   90.00
#
_symmetry.space_group_name_H-M   'P 1'
#
loop_
_entity.id
_entity.type
_entity.pdbx_description
1 polymer ?
#
loop_
_entity_poly.entity_id
_entity_poly.type
_entity_poly.pdbx_seq_one_letter_code
_entity_poly.pdbx_strand_id
1 'polypeptide(L)'
;MLGGAPAIPISLFWMAWTTYRHISVWSSIIASAVFGFGITTVFISAHLYVIDAYEKGAASAFAMLVMPRYLASGGITVAGGPIYSSIGVHYTLSILGAISAVMAFVPYVFYFYGHHIRRVSPHAVVHD
;
A
#
# COMPACT_ATOMS: atom_id res chain seq x y z
N MET A 1 -3.19 0.94 -11.56
CA MET A 1 -2.07 0.06 -11.11
C MET A 1 -0.69 0.71 -11.21
N LEU A 2 -0.22 1.18 -12.38
CA LEU A 2 1.20 1.55 -12.58
C LEU A 2 1.62 2.93 -12.02
N GLY A 3 0.75 3.95 -12.05
CA GLY A 3 1.11 5.31 -11.60
C GLY A 3 1.06 5.54 -10.08
N GLY A 4 0.30 4.74 -9.33
CA GLY A 4 0.13 4.92 -7.88
C GLY A 4 1.21 4.26 -7.03
N ALA A 5 1.82 3.17 -7.51
CA ALA A 5 2.82 2.41 -6.77
C ALA A 5 4.09 3.21 -6.42
N PRO A 6 4.71 3.99 -7.33
CA PRO A 6 5.88 4.81 -6.97
C PRO A 6 5.51 6.06 -6.15
N ALA A 7 4.27 6.54 -6.23
CA ALA A 7 3.83 7.73 -5.48
C ALA A 7 3.87 7.52 -3.95
N ILE A 8 3.64 6.29 -3.49
CA ILE A 8 3.64 5.92 -2.06
C ILE A 8 5.03 6.07 -1.42
N PRO A 9 6.11 5.42 -1.89
CA PRO A 9 7.44 5.61 -1.32
C PRO A 9 7.94 7.04 -1.49
N ILE A 10 7.65 7.69 -2.64
CA ILE A 10 8.04 9.10 -2.86
C ILE A 10 7.41 10.00 -1.78
N SER A 11 6.11 9.83 -1.50
CA SER A 11 5.43 10.61 -0.47
C SER A 11 5.93 10.33 0.96
N LEU A 12 6.29 9.07 1.27
CA LEU A 12 6.83 8.69 2.58
C LEU A 12 8.25 9.24 2.80
N PHE A 13 9.12 9.17 1.79
CA PHE A 13 10.45 9.78 1.84
C PHE A 13 10.37 11.31 1.89
N TRP A 14 9.45 11.92 1.13
CA TRP A 14 9.17 13.35 1.20
C TRP A 14 8.77 13.73 2.64
N MET A 15 7.80 13.01 3.22
CA MET A 15 7.33 13.28 4.58
C MET A 15 8.40 13.04 5.64
N ALA A 16 9.22 11.99 5.50
CA ALA A 16 10.34 11.71 6.40
C ALA A 16 11.31 12.90 6.46
N TRP A 17 11.69 13.45 5.31
CA TRP A 17 12.67 14.54 5.21
C TRP A 17 12.08 15.93 5.50
N THR A 18 10.76 16.09 5.49
CA THR A 18 10.10 17.38 5.79
C THR A 18 9.54 17.49 7.21
N THR A 19 9.76 16.50 8.06
CA THR A 19 9.27 16.50 9.46
C THR A 19 10.14 17.35 10.42
N TYR A 20 11.10 18.14 9.92
CA TYR A 20 11.88 19.04 10.77
C TYR A 20 11.06 20.25 11.21
N ARG A 21 11.21 20.65 12.48
CA ARG A 21 10.54 21.82 13.09
C ARG A 21 10.80 23.16 12.36
N HIS A 22 11.83 23.20 11.51
CA HIS A 22 12.23 24.35 10.69
C HIS A 22 11.56 24.38 9.30
N ILE A 23 10.90 23.30 8.88
CA ILE A 23 10.28 23.19 7.55
C ILE A 23 8.80 23.55 7.62
N SER A 24 8.33 24.28 6.61
CA SER A 24 6.93 24.71 6.50
C SER A 24 5.97 23.52 6.50
N VAL A 25 4.94 23.59 7.36
CA VAL A 25 3.90 22.56 7.56
C VAL A 25 3.22 22.17 6.25
N TRP A 26 3.14 23.10 5.29
CA TRP A 26 2.58 22.89 3.96
C TRP A 26 3.23 21.74 3.18
N SER A 27 4.53 21.52 3.37
CA SER A 27 5.23 20.44 2.67
C SER A 27 4.74 19.06 3.11
N SER A 28 4.53 18.85 4.42
CA SER A 28 4.04 17.57 4.95
C SER A 28 2.56 17.33 4.62
N ILE A 29 1.75 18.40 4.50
CA ILE A 29 0.36 18.32 4.06
C ILE A 29 0.29 17.84 2.60
N ILE A 30 1.11 18.43 1.71
CA ILE A 30 1.16 18.03 0.30
C ILE A 30 1.66 16.59 0.15
N ALA A 31 2.70 16.20 0.91
CA ALA A 31 3.17 14.82 0.92
C ALA A 31 2.05 13.83 1.35
N SER A 32 1.26 14.19 2.36
CA SER A 32 0.11 13.38 2.80
C SER A 32 -0.98 13.26 1.73
N ALA A 33 -1.24 14.32 0.96
CA ALA A 33 -2.19 14.28 -0.15
C ALA A 33 -1.72 13.34 -1.28
N VAL A 34 -0.43 13.39 -1.62
CA VAL A 34 0.18 12.47 -2.62
C VAL A 34 0.15 11.03 -2.13
N PHE A 35 0.41 10.79 -0.85
CA PHE A 35 0.26 9.48 -0.22
C PHE A 35 -1.18 8.96 -0.35
N GLY A 36 -2.16 9.80 -0.02
CA GLY A 36 -3.59 9.50 -0.14
C GLY A 36 -4.02 9.14 -1.56
N PHE A 37 -3.49 9.85 -2.56
CA PHE A 37 -3.73 9.54 -3.96
C PHE A 37 -3.15 8.18 -4.38
N GLY A 38 -1.89 7.92 -4.00
CA GLY A 38 -1.21 6.66 -4.29
C GLY A 38 -1.94 5.44 -3.70
N ILE A 39 -2.27 5.53 -2.41
CA ILE A 39 -2.92 4.43 -1.68
C ILE A 39 -4.34 4.16 -2.20
N THR A 40 -5.13 5.21 -2.49
CA THR A 40 -6.49 5.06 -3.03
C THR A 40 -6.47 4.41 -4.40
N THR A 41 -5.54 4.82 -5.28
CA THR A 41 -5.40 4.25 -6.62
C THR A 41 -5.06 2.75 -6.58
N VAL A 42 -4.15 2.35 -5.69
CA VAL A 42 -3.78 0.94 -5.50
C VAL A 42 -4.94 0.15 -4.93
N PHE A 43 -5.64 0.68 -3.91
CA PHE A 43 -6.80 0.01 -3.33
C PHE A 43 -7.91 -0.20 -4.36
N ILE A 44 -8.33 0.84 -5.08
CA ILE A 44 -9.40 0.71 -6.08
C ILE A 44 -9.02 -0.34 -7.13
N SER A 45 -7.78 -0.29 -7.64
CA SER A 45 -7.30 -1.27 -8.62
C SER A 45 -7.34 -2.72 -8.10
N ALA A 46 -6.93 -2.95 -6.84
CA ALA A 46 -6.90 -4.28 -6.24
C ALA A 46 -8.30 -4.84 -5.96
N HIS A 47 -9.22 -3.99 -5.48
CA HIS A 47 -10.59 -4.41 -5.22
C HIS A 47 -11.35 -4.74 -6.51
N LEU A 48 -11.19 -3.94 -7.56
CA LEU A 48 -11.78 -4.22 -8.88
C LEU A 48 -11.26 -5.56 -9.43
N TYR A 49 -9.94 -5.80 -9.34
CA TYR A 49 -9.35 -7.07 -9.75
C TYR A 49 -9.97 -8.30 -9.05
N VAL A 50 -10.24 -8.21 -7.74
CA VAL A 50 -10.84 -9.32 -6.98
C VAL A 50 -12.30 -9.53 -7.36
N ILE A 51 -13.04 -8.45 -7.63
CA ILE A 51 -14.42 -8.53 -8.10
C ILE A 51 -14.47 -9.22 -9.47
N ASP A 52 -13.62 -8.80 -10.40
CA ASP A 52 -13.57 -9.35 -11.77
C ASP A 52 -13.09 -10.80 -11.79
N ALA A 53 -12.20 -11.20 -10.88
CA ALA A 53 -11.66 -12.57 -10.83
C ALA A 53 -12.59 -13.60 -10.15
N TYR A 54 -13.52 -13.16 -9.29
CA TYR A 54 -14.36 -14.04 -8.47
C TYR A 54 -15.85 -13.71 -8.61
N GLU A 55 -16.43 -13.78 -9.81
CA GLU A 55 -17.85 -13.41 -10.05
C GLU A 55 -18.85 -14.04 -9.07
N LYS A 56 -18.75 -15.36 -8.79
CA LYS A 56 -19.70 -16.10 -7.92
C LYS A 56 -19.31 -16.17 -6.44
N GLY A 57 -18.30 -15.42 -6.00
CA GLY A 57 -17.81 -15.39 -4.61
C GLY A 57 -17.20 -14.07 -4.18
N ALA A 58 -17.36 -13.01 -4.97
CA ALA A 58 -16.65 -11.74 -4.83
C ALA A 58 -16.79 -11.15 -3.43
N ALA A 59 -17.98 -11.19 -2.83
CA ALA A 59 -18.23 -10.63 -1.50
C ALA A 59 -17.42 -11.33 -0.40
N SER A 60 -17.32 -12.67 -0.43
CA SER A 60 -16.58 -13.45 0.56
C SER A 60 -15.07 -13.30 0.35
N ALA A 61 -14.60 -13.34 -0.90
CA ALA A 61 -13.20 -13.10 -1.25
C ALA A 61 -12.74 -11.70 -0.85
N PHE A 62 -13.58 -10.68 -1.08
CA PHE A 62 -13.34 -9.31 -0.66
C PHE A 62 -13.26 -9.18 0.87
N ALA A 63 -14.17 -9.84 1.61
CA ALA A 63 -14.14 -9.84 3.07
C ALA A 63 -12.86 -10.48 3.61
N MET A 64 -12.43 -11.61 3.05
CA MET A 64 -11.18 -12.28 3.42
C MET A 64 -9.94 -11.44 3.10
N LEU A 65 -9.94 -10.68 2.01
CA LEU A 65 -8.86 -9.74 1.67
C LEU A 65 -8.74 -8.62 2.71
N VAL A 66 -9.87 -8.08 3.16
CA VAL A 66 -9.93 -6.89 4.00
C VAL A 66 -9.73 -7.20 5.49
N MET A 67 -10.13 -8.38 5.97
CA MET A 67 -9.98 -8.83 7.35
C MET A 67 -8.53 -8.74 7.90
N PRO A 68 -7.50 -9.33 7.27
CA PRO A 68 -6.13 -9.27 7.77
C PRO A 68 -5.58 -7.83 7.78
N ARG A 69 -6.02 -6.99 6.83
CA ARG A 69 -5.65 -5.56 6.79
C ARG A 69 -6.14 -4.84 8.04
N TYR A 70 -7.38 -5.09 8.47
CA TYR A 70 -7.91 -4.47 9.69
C TYR A 70 -7.23 -4.98 10.96
N LEU A 71 -6.92 -6.28 11.03
CA LEU A 71 -6.16 -6.84 12.15
C LEU A 71 -4.76 -6.22 12.25
N ALA A 72 -4.06 -6.13 11.12
CA ALA A 72 -2.75 -5.49 11.05
C ALA A 72 -2.81 -4.00 11.44
N SER A 73 -3.81 -3.26 10.94
CA SER A 73 -4.02 -1.86 11.30
C SER A 73 -4.31 -1.68 12.80
N GLY A 74 -5.11 -2.58 13.39
CA GLY A 74 -5.39 -2.58 14.82
C GLY A 74 -4.13 -2.83 15.65
N GLY A 75 -3.35 -3.86 15.28
CA GLY A 75 -2.09 -4.19 15.95
C GLY A 75 -1.06 -3.05 15.87
N ILE A 76 -0.90 -2.45 14.69
CA ILE A 76 0.04 -1.34 14.48
C ILE A 76 -0.40 -0.10 15.27
N THR A 77 -1.70 0.16 15.42
CA THR A 77 -2.18 1.31 16.23
C THR A 77 -1.75 1.19 17.68
N VAL A 78 -1.79 -0.01 18.27
CA VAL A 78 -1.34 -0.25 19.65
C VAL A 78 0.18 -0.15 19.77
N ALA A 79 0.91 -0.67 18.78
CA ALA A 79 2.38 -0.61 18.75
C ALA A 79 2.92 0.79 18.38
N GLY A 80 2.12 1.66 17.78
CA GLY A 80 2.55 2.96 17.27
C GLY A 80 3.10 3.87 18.35
N GLY A 81 2.41 3.99 19.49
CA GLY A 81 2.86 4.82 20.62
C GLY A 81 4.30 4.55 21.07
N PRO A 82 4.64 3.30 21.45
CA PRO A 82 6.01 2.95 21.86
C PRO A 82 7.05 3.02 20.72
N ILE A 83 6.65 2.72 19.47
CA ILE A 83 7.57 2.83 18.32
C ILE A 83 7.99 4.29 18.09
N TYR A 84 7.05 5.22 18.14
CA TYR A 84 7.34 6.64 17.95
C TYR A 84 8.15 7.24 19.10
N SER A 85 7.91 6.80 20.34
CA SER A 85 8.65 7.30 21.51
C SER A 85 10.09 6.79 21.58
N SER A 86 10.38 5.59 21.07
CA SER A 86 11.72 5.00 21.12
C SER A 86 12.63 5.41 19.96
N ILE A 87 12.10 5.52 18.73
CA ILE A 87 12.90 5.65 17.49
C ILE A 87 12.84 7.07 16.91
N GLY A 88 11.80 7.83 17.25
CA GLY A 88 11.58 9.18 16.75
C GLY A 88 10.97 9.21 15.34
N VAL A 89 10.24 10.29 15.06
CA VAL A 89 9.36 10.40 13.87
C VAL A 89 10.13 10.27 12.55
N HIS A 90 11.34 10.82 12.47
CA HIS A 90 12.14 10.83 11.24
C HIS A 90 12.62 9.42 10.83
N TYR A 91 13.14 8.64 11.78
CA TYR A 91 13.61 7.29 11.53
C TYR A 91 12.45 6.33 11.27
N THR A 92 11.34 6.46 12.01
CA THR A 92 10.13 5.65 11.79
C THR A 92 9.58 5.85 10.37
N LEU A 93 9.49 7.09 9.89
CA LEU A 93 9.00 7.40 8.54
C LEU A 93 9.98 6.94 7.44
N SER A 94 11.29 7.05 7.66
CA SER A 94 12.30 6.59 6.69
C SER A 94 12.31 5.07 6.53
N ILE A 95 12.19 4.34 7.63
CA ILE A 95 12.06 2.87 7.62
C ILE A 95 10.76 2.46 6.93
N LEU A 96 9.66 3.14 7.24
CA LEU A 96 8.36 2.88 6.61
C LEU A 96 8.40 3.18 5.10
N GLY A 97 9.10 4.26 4.70
CA GLY A 97 9.36 4.60 3.30
C GLY A 97 10.18 3.54 2.57
N ALA A 98 11.24 3.01 3.20
CA ALA A 98 12.05 1.93 2.64
C ALA A 98 11.26 0.62 2.48
N ILE A 99 10.49 0.22 3.49
CA ILE A 99 9.58 -0.95 3.41
C ILE A 99 8.55 -0.73 2.31
N SER A 100 7.96 0.45 2.23
CA SER A 100 6.99 0.79 1.19
C SER A 100 7.60 0.80 -0.20
N ALA A 101 8.88 1.17 -0.37
CA ALA A 101 9.57 1.13 -1.65
C ALA A 101 9.77 -0.32 -2.12
N VAL A 102 10.17 -1.22 -1.22
CA VAL A 102 10.24 -2.66 -1.51
C VAL A 102 8.86 -3.20 -1.88
N MET A 103 7.83 -2.85 -1.10
CA MET A 103 6.45 -3.28 -1.40
C MET A 103 5.89 -2.65 -2.68
N ALA A 104 6.30 -1.46 -3.07
CA ALA A 104 5.90 -0.83 -4.34
C ALA A 104 6.49 -1.55 -5.56
N PHE A 105 7.64 -2.22 -5.38
CA PHE A 105 8.24 -3.06 -6.42
C PHE A 105 7.48 -4.37 -6.61
N VAL A 106 6.89 -4.93 -5.54
CA VAL A 106 6.13 -6.19 -5.58
C VAL A 106 5.00 -6.21 -6.64
N PRO A 107 4.07 -5.24 -6.74
CA PRO A 107 3.02 -5.26 -7.77
C PRO A 107 3.57 -5.12 -9.19
N TYR A 108 4.72 -4.48 -9.39
CA TYR A 108 5.40 -4.47 -10.70
C TYR A 108 5.93 -5.87 -11.06
N VAL A 109 6.54 -6.56 -10.11
CA VAL A 109 7.00 -7.95 -10.30
C VAL A 109 5.81 -8.87 -10.57
N PHE A 110 4.72 -8.75 -9.82
CA PHE A 110 3.48 -9.51 -10.04
C PHE A 110 2.76 -9.12 -11.34
N TYR A 111 2.95 -7.91 -11.88
CA TYR A 111 2.41 -7.55 -13.20
C TYR A 111 3.15 -8.31 -14.33
N PHE A 112 4.48 -8.40 -14.26
CA PHE A 112 5.28 -9.16 -15.22
C PHE A 112 5.11 -10.69 -15.07
N TYR A 113 5.05 -11.19 -13.83
CA TYR A 113 4.91 -12.64 -13.54
C TYR A 113 3.46 -13.13 -13.39
N GLY A 114 2.49 -12.23 -13.32
CA GLY A 114 1.08 -12.56 -13.11
C GLY A 114 0.49 -13.38 -14.26
N HIS A 115 1.04 -13.23 -15.47
CA HIS A 115 0.68 -14.05 -16.62
C HIS A 115 1.06 -15.54 -16.44
N HIS A 116 2.07 -15.82 -15.60
CA HIS A 116 2.51 -17.18 -15.29
C HIS A 116 1.71 -17.78 -14.12
N ILE A 117 1.35 -16.97 -13.12
CA ILE A 117 0.53 -17.41 -11.97
C ILE A 117 -0.93 -17.65 -12.38
N ARG A 118 -1.47 -16.87 -13.32
CA ARG A 118 -2.80 -17.08 -13.90
C ARG A 118 -2.95 -18.43 -14.63
N ARG A 119 -1.85 -19.02 -15.12
CA ARG A 119 -1.87 -20.36 -15.75
C ARG A 119 -1.97 -21.52 -14.77
N VAL A 120 -1.74 -21.28 -13.48
CA VAL A 120 -1.63 -22.36 -12.46
C VAL A 120 -2.91 -22.49 -11.61
N SER A 121 -3.84 -21.53 -11.67
CA SER A 121 -5.10 -21.58 -10.92
C SER A 121 -6.24 -22.21 -11.74
N PRO A 122 -6.84 -23.33 -11.30
CA PRO A 122 -7.91 -24.03 -12.01
C PRO A 122 -9.28 -23.32 -12.03
N HIS A 123 -9.42 -22.13 -11.42
CA HIS A 123 -10.69 -21.39 -11.32
C HIS A 123 -10.65 -19.97 -11.90
N ALA A 124 -9.56 -19.56 -12.56
CA ALA A 124 -9.49 -18.24 -13.20
C ALA A 124 -10.06 -18.31 -14.63
N VAL A 125 -11.08 -17.49 -14.92
CA VAL A 125 -11.66 -17.36 -16.27
C VAL A 125 -10.60 -16.80 -17.20
N VAL A 126 -10.15 -17.63 -18.15
CA VAL A 126 -9.33 -17.23 -19.29
C VAL A 126 -10.29 -16.65 -20.31
N HIS A 127 -10.30 -15.33 -20.48
CA HIS A 127 -10.85 -14.73 -21.69
C HIS A 127 -9.73 -14.68 -22.72
N ASP A 128 -9.92 -15.44 -23.80
CA ASP A 128 -9.10 -15.41 -25.02
C ASP A 128 -9.12 -14.03 -25.70
#